data_AF-A0A5R2MZ96-F1
#
_entry.id   AF-A0A5R2MZ96-F1
#
_cell.length_a   1.000
_cell.length_b   1.000
_cell.length_c   1.000
_cell.angle_alpha   90.00
_cell.angle_beta   90.00
_cell.angle_gamma   90.00
#
_symmetry.space_group_name_H-M   'P 1'
#
loop_
_entity.id
_entity.type
_entity.pdbx_description
1 polymer ?
#
loop_
_entity_poly.entity_id
_entity_poly.type
_entity_poly.pdbx_seq_one_letter_code
_entity_poly.pdbx_strand_id
1 'polypeptide(L)'
;PFDAIMSETRVVLCKEPASHAAVQADFRGLPYLLFNGTIASPPGHPFWAHLLSMMPGLAAAKDVLDATGPCLLTSAQRGYSDQAAFAIHPSALFVPVTSAGSTERDAGDD
;
A
#
# COMPACT_ATOMS: atom_id res chain seq x y z
N PRO A 1 14.03 12.03 -3.29
CA PRO A 1 12.74 11.38 -3.65
C PRO A 1 11.53 11.93 -2.89
N PHE A 2 11.70 12.47 -1.68
CA PHE A 2 10.56 12.91 -0.85
C PHE A 2 10.10 14.35 -1.08
N ASP A 3 10.84 15.17 -1.85
CA ASP A 3 10.49 16.57 -2.10
C ASP A 3 9.07 16.72 -2.66
N ALA A 4 8.65 15.80 -3.53
CA ALA A 4 7.33 15.77 -4.14
C ALA A 4 6.17 15.56 -3.13
N ILE A 5 6.47 15.10 -1.91
CA ILE A 5 5.46 14.79 -0.88
C ILE A 5 5.63 15.61 0.41
N MET A 6 6.59 16.56 0.44
CA MET A 6 6.90 17.34 1.64
C MET A 6 5.75 18.21 2.14
N SER A 7 4.81 18.60 1.25
CA SER A 7 3.64 19.41 1.59
C SER A 7 2.37 18.59 1.81
N GLU A 8 2.45 17.25 1.78
CA GLU A 8 1.28 16.40 1.89
C GLU A 8 0.78 16.31 3.33
N THR A 9 -0.54 16.40 3.51
CA THR A 9 -1.22 16.31 4.81
C THR A 9 -1.99 15.00 4.97
N ARG A 10 -1.94 14.13 3.96
CA ARG A 10 -2.55 12.80 3.91
C ARG A 10 -1.53 11.70 4.14
N VAL A 11 -2.00 10.48 4.29
CA VAL A 11 -1.16 9.28 4.24
C VAL A 11 -0.73 9.04 2.78
N VAL A 12 0.56 9.10 2.52
CA VAL A 12 1.16 8.82 1.21
C VAL A 12 1.52 7.35 1.12
N LEU A 13 0.92 6.68 0.15
CA LEU A 13 1.19 5.27 -0.20
C LEU A 13 1.40 5.19 -1.71
N CYS A 14 2.05 4.12 -2.18
CA CYS A 14 2.03 3.76 -3.59
C CYS A 14 1.53 2.34 -3.79
N LYS A 15 1.05 2.04 -4.99
CA LYS A 15 0.70 0.68 -5.38
C LYS A 15 1.97 -0.15 -5.57
N GLU A 16 1.87 -1.45 -5.30
CA GLU A 16 2.83 -2.43 -5.81
C GLU A 16 2.75 -2.48 -7.34
N PRO A 17 3.83 -2.88 -8.03
CA PRO A 17 3.78 -3.23 -9.43
C PRO A 17 2.66 -4.22 -9.76
N ALA A 18 1.99 -4.04 -10.89
CA ALA A 18 0.90 -4.89 -11.37
C ALA A 18 1.32 -6.37 -11.46
N SER A 19 2.58 -6.63 -11.82
CA SER A 19 3.17 -7.98 -11.82
C SER A 19 3.22 -8.64 -10.43
N HIS A 20 3.36 -7.85 -9.35
CA HIS A 20 3.30 -8.35 -7.97
C HIS A 20 1.84 -8.53 -7.51
N ALA A 21 0.95 -7.62 -7.92
CA ALA A 21 -0.47 -7.68 -7.61
C ALA A 21 -1.15 -8.94 -8.17
N ALA A 22 -0.83 -9.33 -9.42
CA ALA A 22 -1.43 -10.51 -10.06
C ALA A 22 -1.19 -11.84 -9.31
N VAL A 23 -0.10 -11.95 -8.53
CA VAL A 23 0.22 -13.18 -7.80
C VAL A 23 -0.39 -13.20 -6.40
N GLN A 24 -0.54 -12.03 -5.77
CA GLN A 24 -0.83 -11.93 -4.34
C GLN A 24 -2.19 -11.27 -4.02
N ALA A 25 -2.76 -10.49 -4.94
CA ALA A 25 -4.00 -9.72 -4.75
C ALA A 25 -5.23 -10.51 -5.20
N ASP A 26 -5.13 -11.20 -6.34
CA ASP A 26 -6.29 -11.80 -7.02
C ASP A 26 -7.00 -12.85 -6.16
N PHE A 27 -6.25 -13.77 -5.54
CA PHE A 27 -6.86 -14.79 -4.68
C PHE A 27 -7.45 -14.23 -3.39
N ARG A 28 -7.03 -13.02 -2.98
CA ARG A 28 -7.50 -12.32 -1.78
C ARG A 28 -8.64 -11.34 -2.07
N GLY A 29 -9.06 -11.22 -3.34
CA GLY A 29 -10.12 -10.30 -3.77
C GLY A 29 -9.74 -8.82 -3.61
N LEU A 30 -8.45 -8.50 -3.63
CA LEU A 30 -7.96 -7.12 -3.54
C LEU A 30 -7.75 -6.56 -4.96
N PRO A 31 -8.32 -5.38 -5.30
CA PRO A 31 -8.20 -4.81 -6.64
C PRO A 31 -6.81 -4.25 -6.96
N TYR A 32 -5.96 -4.11 -5.96
CA TYR A 32 -4.56 -3.70 -6.04
C TYR A 32 -3.85 -4.10 -4.75
N LEU A 33 -2.53 -3.95 -4.70
CA LEU A 33 -1.76 -3.98 -3.46
C LEU A 33 -1.05 -2.66 -3.25
N LEU A 34 -0.96 -2.23 -2.00
CA LEU A 34 -0.16 -1.10 -1.57
C LEU A 34 1.23 -1.59 -1.14
N PHE A 35 2.26 -0.88 -1.58
CA PHE A 35 3.65 -1.15 -1.18
C PHE A 35 3.85 -0.73 0.28
N ASN A 36 4.23 -1.67 1.14
CA ASN A 36 4.43 -1.42 2.56
C ASN A 36 5.88 -1.08 2.94
N GLY A 37 6.78 -0.90 1.96
CA GLY A 37 8.20 -0.62 2.21
C GLY A 37 8.56 0.87 2.36
N THR A 38 7.79 1.78 1.76
CA THR A 38 7.94 3.23 1.98
C THR A 38 6.58 3.86 2.11
N ILE A 39 6.35 4.45 3.28
CA ILE A 39 5.08 5.04 3.69
C ILE A 39 5.39 6.39 4.35
N ALA A 40 4.52 7.37 4.17
CA ALA A 40 4.66 8.67 4.84
C ALA A 40 3.28 9.19 5.29
N SER A 41 3.26 9.95 6.37
CA SER A 41 2.06 10.63 6.85
C SER A 41 2.44 11.77 7.80
N PRO A 42 1.50 12.67 8.11
CA PRO A 42 1.64 13.50 9.30
C PRO A 42 1.83 12.64 10.55
N PRO A 43 2.54 13.16 11.56
CA PRO A 43 2.68 12.48 12.84
C PRO A 43 1.31 12.30 13.51
N GLY A 44 1.07 11.11 14.07
CA GLY A 44 -0.16 10.82 14.82
C GLY A 44 -1.41 10.59 13.97
N HIS A 45 -1.29 10.38 12.65
CA HIS A 45 -2.44 10.15 11.80
C HIS A 45 -3.26 8.91 12.27
N PRO A 46 -4.59 9.03 12.43
CA PRO A 46 -5.43 7.99 13.07
C PRO A 46 -5.50 6.67 12.30
N PHE A 47 -5.21 6.68 11.00
CA PHE A 47 -5.11 5.47 10.17
C PHE A 47 -4.18 4.42 10.78
N TRP A 48 -3.05 4.81 11.37
CA TRP A 48 -2.09 3.85 11.92
C TRP A 48 -2.65 3.10 13.13
N ALA A 49 -3.41 3.78 14.00
CA ALA A 49 -4.10 3.12 15.09
C ALA A 49 -5.16 2.12 14.58
N HIS A 50 -5.87 2.47 13.50
CA HIS A 50 -6.80 1.56 12.84
C HIS A 50 -6.08 0.31 12.31
N LEU A 51 -4.98 0.47 11.55
CA LEU A 51 -4.19 -0.65 11.05
C LEU A 51 -3.68 -1.54 12.19
N LEU A 52 -3.08 -0.93 13.22
CA LEU A 52 -2.55 -1.66 14.38
C LEU A 52 -3.64 -2.44 15.13
N SER A 53 -4.87 -1.93 15.18
CA SER A 53 -5.99 -2.61 15.84
C SER A 53 -6.37 -3.95 15.17
N MET A 54 -6.04 -4.12 13.89
CA MET A 54 -6.32 -5.35 13.13
C MET A 54 -5.29 -6.44 13.38
N MET A 55 -4.03 -6.07 13.67
CA MET A 55 -2.90 -7.01 13.75
C MET A 55 -3.08 -8.15 14.77
N PRO A 56 -3.64 -7.94 15.98
CA PRO A 56 -3.86 -9.03 16.94
C PRO A 56 -4.73 -10.16 16.39
N GLY A 57 -5.73 -9.84 15.56
CA GLY A 57 -6.60 -10.82 14.91
C GLY A 57 -5.89 -11.66 13.84
N LEU A 58 -4.70 -11.23 13.41
CA LEU A 58 -3.91 -11.82 12.34
C LEU A 58 -2.63 -12.50 12.85
N ALA A 59 -2.46 -12.59 14.18
CA ALA A 59 -1.27 -13.19 14.79
C ALA A 59 -1.04 -14.67 14.39
N ALA A 60 -2.09 -15.37 13.98
CA ALA A 60 -2.04 -16.76 13.50
C ALA A 60 -2.14 -16.88 11.96
N ALA A 61 -2.06 -15.77 11.23
CA ALA A 61 -2.06 -15.80 9.77
C ALA A 61 -0.84 -16.61 9.27
N LYS A 62 -1.06 -17.46 8.26
CA LYS A 62 -0.02 -18.34 7.72
C LYS A 62 1.01 -17.60 6.88
N ASP A 63 0.61 -16.47 6.29
CA ASP A 63 1.43 -15.67 5.41
C ASP A 63 1.69 -14.30 6.04
N VAL A 64 2.95 -13.87 6.01
CA VAL A 64 3.38 -12.55 6.49
C VAL A 64 2.75 -11.42 5.68
N LEU A 65 2.40 -11.66 4.42
CA LEU A 65 1.71 -10.69 3.57
C LEU A 65 0.34 -10.31 4.15
N ASP A 66 -0.33 -11.26 4.80
CA ASP A 66 -1.61 -11.08 5.48
C ASP A 66 -1.46 -10.58 6.91
N ALA A 67 -0.41 -11.00 7.62
CA ALA A 67 -0.22 -10.66 9.03
C ALA A 67 0.21 -9.21 9.25
N THR A 68 1.18 -8.74 8.47
CA THR A 68 1.85 -7.44 8.65
C THR A 68 2.24 -6.78 7.33
N GLY A 69 2.01 -7.46 6.21
CA GLY A 69 2.47 -7.06 4.90
C GLY A 69 1.46 -6.25 4.06
N PRO A 70 1.64 -6.22 2.74
CA PRO A 70 0.86 -5.38 1.84
C PRO A 70 -0.63 -5.75 1.79
N CYS A 71 -1.01 -7.00 2.09
CA CYS A 71 -2.42 -7.40 2.08
C CYS A 71 -3.17 -6.81 3.28
N LEU A 72 -2.54 -6.78 4.46
CA LEU A 72 -3.07 -6.06 5.63
C LEU A 72 -3.18 -4.57 5.35
N LEU A 73 -2.10 -3.93 4.89
CA LEU A 73 -2.08 -2.50 4.62
C LEU A 73 -3.19 -2.09 3.64
N THR A 74 -3.34 -2.86 2.56
CA THR A 74 -4.40 -2.65 1.56
C THR A 74 -5.79 -2.84 2.16
N SER A 75 -6.00 -3.90 2.93
CA SER A 75 -7.29 -4.17 3.57
C SER A 75 -7.67 -3.08 4.57
N ALA A 76 -6.71 -2.63 5.39
CA ALA A 76 -6.89 -1.54 6.34
C ALA A 76 -7.23 -0.23 5.63
N GLN A 77 -6.49 0.13 4.56
CA GLN A 77 -6.78 1.33 3.78
C GLN A 77 -8.19 1.26 3.15
N ARG A 78 -8.57 0.13 2.53
CA ARG A 78 -9.90 -0.03 1.92
C ARG A 78 -11.04 -0.05 2.93
N GLY A 79 -10.79 -0.55 4.14
CA GLY A 79 -11.76 -0.58 5.23
C GLY A 79 -11.86 0.72 6.02
N TYR A 80 -10.92 1.66 5.82
CA TYR A 80 -10.93 2.95 6.51
C TYR A 80 -12.08 3.82 6.02
N SER A 81 -12.79 4.50 6.91
CA SER A 81 -13.99 5.26 6.53
C SER A 81 -13.69 6.50 5.68
N ASP A 82 -12.54 7.15 5.92
CA ASP A 82 -12.14 8.34 5.21
C ASP A 82 -11.11 8.01 4.12
N GLN A 83 -11.60 7.79 2.90
CA GLN A 83 -10.73 7.54 1.75
C GLN A 83 -9.99 8.80 1.26
N ALA A 84 -10.47 10.00 1.61
CA ALA A 84 -9.79 11.25 1.26
C ALA A 84 -8.53 11.48 2.10
N ALA A 85 -8.36 10.72 3.20
CA ALA A 85 -7.16 10.73 4.02
C ALA A 85 -5.91 10.16 3.34
N PHE A 86 -6.01 9.62 2.12
CA PHE A 86 -4.90 8.99 1.41
C PHE A 86 -4.52 9.73 0.12
N ALA A 87 -3.22 9.81 -0.12
CA ALA A 87 -2.61 10.12 -1.40
C ALA A 87 -2.00 8.82 -1.95
N ILE A 88 -2.75 8.10 -2.78
CA ILE A 88 -2.31 6.81 -3.36
C ILE A 88 -1.70 7.07 -4.74
N HIS A 89 -0.41 6.78 -4.88
CA HIS A 89 0.36 7.00 -6.10
C HIS A 89 0.61 5.69 -6.87
N PRO A 90 0.98 5.78 -8.16
CA PRO A 90 1.54 4.65 -8.92
C PRO A 90 2.83 4.12 -8.28
N SER A 91 3.19 2.88 -8.63
CA SER A 91 4.41 2.19 -8.15
C SER A 91 5.68 3.00 -8.35
N ALA A 92 5.78 3.76 -9.45
CA ALA A 92 6.93 4.58 -9.82
C ALA A 92 7.40 5.58 -8.74
N LEU A 93 6.56 5.96 -7.78
CA LEU A 93 6.95 6.88 -6.71
C LEU A 93 8.06 6.31 -5.80
N PHE A 94 7.96 5.03 -5.42
CA PHE A 94 8.91 4.38 -4.51
C PHE A 94 9.46 3.04 -5.02
N VAL A 95 8.81 2.43 -6.01
CA VAL A 95 9.16 1.13 -6.59
C VAL A 95 9.22 1.23 -8.11
N PRO A 96 10.17 1.98 -8.69
CA PRO A 96 10.24 2.18 -10.13
C PRO A 96 10.72 0.93 -10.90
N VAL A 97 11.23 -0.09 -10.21
CA VAL A 97 11.78 -1.32 -10.81
C VAL A 97 11.15 -2.55 -10.17
N THR A 98 10.74 -3.52 -11.01
CA THR A 98 10.24 -4.81 -10.55
C THR A 98 11.39 -5.68 -10.01
N SER A 99 11.04 -6.78 -9.34
CA SER A 99 11.99 -7.82 -8.92
C SER A 99 12.80 -8.44 -10.08
N ALA A 100 12.32 -8.31 -11.33
CA ALA A 100 13.01 -8.72 -12.54
C ALA A 100 13.94 -7.63 -13.13
N GLY A 101 14.11 -6.49 -12.46
CA GLY A 101 14.96 -5.37 -12.90
C GLY A 101 14.39 -4.56 -14.05
N SER A 102 13.10 -4.73 -14.36
CA SER A 102 12.40 -3.97 -15.41
C SER A 102 11.75 -2.73 -14.81
N THR A 103 11.80 -1.58 -15.49
CA THR A 103 10.96 -0.45 -15.11
C THR A 103 9.52 -0.72 -15.51
N GLU A 104 8.59 -0.50 -14.59
CA GLU A 104 7.18 -0.63 -14.92
C GLU A 104 6.79 0.55 -15.81
N ARG A 105 6.38 0.27 -17.06
CA ARG A 105 5.82 1.30 -17.94
C ARG A 105 4.46 1.66 -17.35
N ASP A 106 4.22 2.95 -17.12
CA ASP A 106 2.91 3.48 -16.75
C ASP A 106 1.86 2.82 -17.64
N ALA A 107 1.04 1.96 -17.04
CA ALA A 107 -0.21 1.58 -17.66
C ALA A 107 -1.05 2.86 -17.63
N GLY A 108 -1.04 3.58 -18.74
CA GLY A 108 -1.92 4.73 -18.94
C GLY A 108 -3.36 4.27 -18.71
N ASP A 109 -4.09 5.05 -17.91
CA ASP A 109 -5.55 4.98 -17.84
C ASP A 109 -6.11 5.15 -19.26
N ASP A 110 -6.78 4.11 -19.76
CA ASP A 110 -7.85 4.21 -20.76
C ASP A 110 -9.21 4.08 -20.04
#